data_AF-A0A8T9AXR9-F1
#
_entry.id   AF-A0A8T9AXR9-F1
#
_cell.length_a   1.000
_cell.length_b   1.000
_cell.length_c   1.000
_cell.angle_alpha   90.00
_cell.angle_beta   90.00
_cell.angle_gamma   90.00
#
_symmetry.space_group_name_H-M   'P 1'
#
loop_
_entity.id
_entity.type
_entity.pdbx_description
1 polymer ?
#
loop_
_entity_poly.entity_id
_entity_poly.type
_entity_poly.pdbx_seq_one_letter_code
_entity_poly.pdbx_strand_id
1 'polypeptide(L)'
;MALLQGRLLFTAVTSLTCLGFLLIGYDNGLMGGLVNSKSFTNTFNNPSPTITGLIVAIYEVGCFLGSVLTSLFGESIGRKKAILIGVVFMIIGAVLQASSYSRTQMIVARVVSGVGMGWINSTVPVFQAEFSPKATRGLCTILLVARSILESD
;
A
#
# COMPACT_ATOMS: atom_id res chain seq x y z
N MET A 1 29.11 -11.03 -2.84
CA MET A 1 27.84 -10.26 -2.68
C MET A 1 27.85 -9.18 -3.76
N ALA A 2 27.17 -9.41 -4.89
CA ALA A 2 27.29 -8.57 -6.07
C ALA A 2 26.71 -7.18 -5.80
N LEU A 3 27.59 -6.17 -5.78
CA LEU A 3 27.24 -4.76 -5.63
C LEU A 3 26.65 -4.26 -6.95
N LEU A 4 25.33 -4.32 -7.11
CA LEU A 4 24.65 -3.60 -8.19
C LEU A 4 24.85 -2.08 -7.98
N GLN A 5 25.67 -1.44 -8.80
CA GLN A 5 25.82 0.02 -8.86
C GLN A 5 25.31 0.56 -10.20
N GLY A 6 24.65 1.73 -10.16
CA GLY A 6 24.22 2.48 -11.35
C GLY A 6 22.78 2.23 -11.80
N ARG A 7 22.55 2.20 -13.12
CA ARG A 7 21.20 2.13 -13.75
C ARG A 7 20.39 0.89 -13.32
N LEU A 8 21.05 -0.24 -13.10
CA LEU A 8 20.40 -1.52 -12.80
C LEU A 8 19.80 -1.54 -11.38
N LEU A 9 20.47 -0.94 -10.40
CA LEU A 9 19.93 -0.73 -9.05
C LEU A 9 18.71 0.20 -9.10
N PHE A 10 18.81 1.29 -9.87
CA PHE A 10 17.71 2.24 -10.04
C PHE A 10 16.49 1.59 -10.70
N THR A 11 16.68 0.79 -11.75
CA THR A 11 15.60 0.04 -12.40
C THR A 11 14.98 -1.00 -11.45
N ALA A 12 15.78 -1.71 -10.66
CA ALA A 12 15.29 -2.68 -9.69
C ALA A 12 14.51 -2.04 -8.52
N VAL A 13 14.96 -0.91 -7.99
CA VAL A 13 14.22 -0.16 -6.97
C VAL A 13 12.92 0.39 -7.54
N THR A 14 12.96 0.89 -8.77
CA THR A 14 11.79 1.48 -9.42
C THR A 14 10.75 0.43 -9.80
N SER A 15 11.16 -0.77 -10.25
CA SER A 15 10.23 -1.87 -10.49
C SER A 15 9.60 -2.38 -9.20
N LEU A 16 10.36 -2.46 -8.10
CA LEU A 16 9.83 -2.84 -6.79
C LEU A 16 8.81 -1.82 -6.27
N THR A 17 9.09 -0.53 -6.43
CA THR A 17 8.16 0.56 -6.09
C THR A 17 6.89 0.49 -6.94
N CYS A 18 7.02 0.22 -8.24
CA CYS A 18 5.88 0.05 -9.15
C CYS A 18 4.98 -1.11 -8.71
N LEU A 19 5.56 -2.26 -8.37
CA LEU A 19 4.84 -3.40 -7.81
C LEU A 19 4.11 -3.05 -6.51
N GLY A 20 4.73 -2.23 -5.65
CA GLY A 20 4.09 -1.70 -4.44
C GLY A 20 2.86 -0.86 -4.74
N PHE A 21 2.94 0.08 -5.69
CA PHE A 21 1.79 0.89 -6.10
C PHE A 21 0.70 0.06 -6.80
N LEU A 22 1.08 -0.96 -7.56
CA LEU A 22 0.13 -1.89 -8.16
C LEU A 22 -0.65 -2.65 -7.07
N LEU A 23 0.02 -3.11 -6.02
CA LEU A 23 -0.63 -3.78 -4.88
C LEU A 23 -1.64 -2.86 -4.19
N ILE A 24 -1.34 -1.56 -4.07
CA ILE A 24 -2.30 -0.55 -3.54
C ILE A 24 -3.54 -0.44 -4.44
N GLY A 25 -3.34 -0.40 -5.76
CA GLY A 25 -4.43 -0.41 -6.73
C GLY A 25 -5.27 -1.69 -6.65
N TYR A 26 -4.61 -2.84 -6.46
CA TYR A 26 -5.26 -4.12 -6.28
C TYR A 26 -6.13 -4.17 -5.02
N ASP A 27 -5.64 -3.73 -3.86
CA ASP A 27 -6.41 -3.73 -2.60
C ASP A 27 -7.68 -2.87 -2.70
N ASN A 28 -7.58 -1.70 -3.35
CA ASN A 28 -8.72 -0.81 -3.57
C ASN A 28 -9.71 -1.40 -4.58
N GLY A 29 -9.23 -1.97 -5.68
CA GLY A 29 -10.06 -2.60 -6.72
C GLY A 29 -10.76 -3.88 -6.25
N LEU A 30 -10.04 -4.73 -5.52
CA LEU A 30 -10.55 -5.95 -4.90
C LEU A 30 -11.73 -5.62 -3.99
N MET A 31 -11.63 -4.54 -3.20
CA MET A 31 -12.69 -4.19 -2.26
C MET A 31 -13.92 -3.62 -2.93
N GLY A 32 -13.78 -2.86 -4.02
CA GLY A 32 -14.92 -2.47 -4.86
C GLY A 32 -15.68 -3.68 -5.44
N GLY A 33 -14.98 -4.77 -5.76
CA GLY A 33 -15.59 -6.02 -6.20
C GLY A 33 -16.20 -6.85 -5.08
N LEU A 34 -15.50 -6.99 -3.95
CA LEU A 34 -15.94 -7.78 -2.80
C LEU A 34 -17.20 -7.22 -2.13
N VAL A 35 -17.34 -5.89 -2.13
CA VAL A 35 -18.50 -5.17 -1.57
C VAL A 35 -19.84 -5.61 -2.16
N ASN A 36 -19.83 -6.03 -3.44
CA ASN A 36 -21.00 -6.46 -4.20
C ASN A 36 -21.15 -7.98 -4.27
N SER A 37 -20.22 -8.74 -3.67
CA SER A 37 -20.18 -10.20 -3.79
C SER A 37 -21.15 -10.87 -2.81
N LYS A 38 -21.88 -11.89 -3.29
CA LYS A 38 -22.82 -12.68 -2.46
C LYS A 38 -22.12 -13.39 -1.29
N SER A 39 -20.84 -13.76 -1.47
CA SER A 39 -20.02 -14.38 -0.43
C SER A 39 -19.79 -13.45 0.76
N PHE A 40 -19.55 -12.16 0.53
CA PHE A 40 -19.39 -11.16 1.59
C PHE A 40 -20.69 -10.96 2.37
N THR A 41 -21.82 -10.89 1.67
CA THR A 41 -23.15 -10.73 2.27
C THR A 41 -23.56 -11.93 3.14
N ASN A 42 -23.19 -13.14 2.72
CA ASN A 42 -23.50 -14.38 3.44
C ASN A 42 -22.62 -14.56 4.69
N THR A 43 -21.35 -14.20 4.62
CA THR A 43 -20.43 -14.26 5.78
C THR A 43 -20.71 -13.16 6.81
N PHE A 44 -21.16 -11.98 6.39
CA PHE A 44 -21.40 -10.84 7.28
C PHE A 44 -22.87 -10.57 7.63
N ASN A 45 -23.78 -11.51 7.33
CA ASN A 45 -25.21 -11.45 7.64
C ASN A 45 -25.89 -10.18 7.13
N ASN A 46 -25.87 -9.95 5.80
CA ASN A 46 -26.47 -8.77 5.15
C ASN A 46 -26.04 -7.44 5.80
N PRO A 47 -24.76 -7.04 5.70
CA PRO A 47 -24.32 -5.75 6.21
C PRO A 47 -25.07 -4.63 5.48
N SER A 48 -25.70 -3.74 6.25
CA SER A 48 -26.28 -2.50 5.72
C SER A 48 -25.22 -1.73 4.92
N PRO A 49 -25.58 -1.05 3.82
CA PRO A 49 -24.64 -0.24 3.02
C PRO A 49 -23.82 0.74 3.86
N THR A 50 -24.37 1.22 4.99
CA THR A 50 -23.66 2.08 5.95
C THR A 50 -22.44 1.39 6.58
N ILE A 51 -22.56 0.13 6.99
CA ILE A 51 -21.47 -0.63 7.63
C ILE A 51 -20.39 -0.97 6.60
N THR A 52 -20.82 -1.30 5.39
CA THR A 52 -19.91 -1.62 4.30
C THR A 52 -19.10 -0.39 3.87
N GLY A 53 -19.73 0.78 3.78
CA GLY A 53 -19.03 2.05 3.58
C GLY A 53 -18.06 2.37 4.72
N LEU A 54 -18.45 2.08 5.97
CA LEU A 54 -17.57 2.25 7.13
C LEU A 54 -16.33 1.35 7.08
N ILE A 55 -16.45 0.10 6.61
CA ILE A 55 -15.31 -0.81 6.45
C ILE A 55 -14.30 -0.31 5.40
N VAL A 56 -14.77 0.36 4.34
CA VAL A 56 -13.90 0.98 3.34
C VAL A 56 -13.27 2.25 3.90
N ALA A 57 -14.06 3.12 4.54
CA ALA A 57 -13.58 4.40 5.08
C ALA A 57 -12.59 4.23 6.24
N ILE A 58 -12.77 3.24 7.12
CA ILE A 58 -11.89 3.01 8.28
C ILE A 58 -10.46 2.67 7.85
N TYR A 59 -10.27 2.09 6.66
CA TYR A 59 -8.96 1.81 6.09
C TYR A 59 -8.21 3.11 5.78
N GLU A 60 -8.87 4.10 5.18
CA GLU A 60 -8.28 5.41 4.91
C GLU A 60 -7.97 6.18 6.20
N VAL A 61 -8.81 6.05 7.23
CA VAL A 61 -8.52 6.61 8.56
C VAL A 61 -7.26 5.97 9.15
N GLY A 62 -7.09 4.64 9.01
CA GLY A 62 -5.86 3.95 9.40
C GLY A 62 -4.65 4.43 8.61
N CYS A 63 -4.80 4.68 7.30
CA CYS A 63 -3.75 5.22 6.43
C CYS A 63 -3.33 6.63 6.85
N PHE A 64 -4.30 7.50 7.20
CA PHE A 64 -4.03 8.83 7.74
C PHE A 64 -3.20 8.75 9.03
N LEU A 65 -3.59 7.90 9.98
CA LEU A 65 -2.84 7.68 11.21
C LEU A 65 -1.42 7.16 10.94
N GLY A 66 -1.26 6.19 10.02
CA GLY A 66 0.03 5.67 9.62
C GLY A 66 0.93 6.72 8.97
N SER A 67 0.37 7.61 8.14
CA SER A 67 1.10 8.71 7.52
C SER A 67 1.59 9.72 8.55
N VAL A 68 0.75 10.11 9.52
CA VAL A 68 1.15 11.01 10.61
C VAL A 68 2.28 10.40 11.45
N LEU A 69 2.16 9.12 11.81
CA LEU A 69 3.21 8.40 12.54
C LEU A 69 4.52 8.38 11.74
N THR A 70 4.44 8.17 10.43
CA THR A 70 5.61 8.17 9.54
C THR A 70 6.23 9.56 9.42
N SER A 71 5.43 10.62 9.42
CA SER A 71 5.95 11.99 9.39
C SER A 71 6.68 12.36 10.69
N LEU A 72 6.27 11.81 11.84
CA LEU A 72 6.91 12.08 13.12
C LEU A 72 8.15 11.20 13.38
N PHE A 73 8.07 9.91 13.04
CA PHE A 73 9.11 8.93 13.36
C PHE A 73 10.00 8.55 12.17
N GLY A 74 9.60 8.89 10.95
CA GLY A 74 10.24 8.43 9.71
C GLY A 74 11.64 8.99 9.48
N GLU A 75 11.97 10.14 10.06
CA GLU A 75 13.33 10.71 9.97
C GLU A 75 14.33 9.97 10.87
N SER A 76 13.89 9.50 12.04
CA SER A 76 14.78 8.90 13.04
C SER A 76 15.10 7.41 12.76
N ILE A 77 14.15 6.68 12.17
CA ILE A 77 14.24 5.22 11.97
C ILE A 77 15.10 4.84 10.74
N GLY A 78 15.31 5.76 9.80
CA GLY A 78 16.01 5.53 8.54
C GLY A 78 15.12 4.85 7.48
N ARG A 79 15.27 5.26 6.22
CA ARG A 79 14.34 4.94 5.13
C ARG A 79 14.12 3.44 4.89
N LYS A 80 15.19 2.65 4.87
CA LYS A 80 15.11 1.20 4.61
C LYS A 80 14.38 0.44 5.72
N LYS A 81 14.59 0.85 6.99
CA LYS A 81 13.92 0.25 8.15
C LYS A 81 12.46 0.68 8.24
N ALA A 82 12.16 1.94 7.90
CA ALA A 82 10.79 2.44 7.81
C ALA A 82 9.93 1.61 6.83
N ILE A 83 10.45 1.30 5.63
CA ILE A 83 9.74 0.43 4.67
C ILE A 83 9.53 -0.97 5.25
N LEU A 84 10.55 -1.57 5.89
CA LEU A 84 10.45 -2.90 6.47
C LEU A 84 9.36 -2.98 7.55
N ILE A 85 9.29 -1.97 8.43
CA ILE A 85 8.27 -1.90 9.49
C ILE A 85 6.88 -1.80 8.86
N GLY A 86 6.69 -0.92 7.87
CA GLY A 86 5.41 -0.79 7.15
C GLY A 86 4.95 -2.11 6.52
N VAL A 87 5.87 -2.85 5.89
CA VAL A 87 5.58 -4.17 5.29
C VAL A 87 5.18 -5.20 6.35
N VAL A 88 5.84 -5.22 7.52
CA VAL A 88 5.47 -6.12 8.62
C VAL A 88 4.05 -5.84 9.11
N PHE A 89 3.69 -4.57 9.32
CA PHE A 89 2.31 -4.20 9.70
C PHE A 89 1.30 -4.60 8.63
N MET A 90 1.65 -4.44 7.36
CA MET A 90 0.79 -4.84 6.24
C MET A 90 0.56 -6.35 6.20
N ILE A 91 1.61 -7.17 6.41
CA ILE A 91 1.51 -8.63 6.47
C ILE A 91 0.63 -9.07 7.64
N ILE A 92 0.83 -8.48 8.83
CA ILE A 92 0.00 -8.78 10.01
C ILE A 92 -1.46 -8.48 9.72
N GLY A 93 -1.76 -7.30 9.17
CA GLY A 93 -3.13 -6.94 8.80
C GLY A 93 -3.72 -7.86 7.73
N ALA A 94 -2.94 -8.30 6.74
CA ALA A 94 -3.39 -9.25 5.72
C ALA A 94 -3.74 -10.64 6.30
N VAL A 95 -2.92 -11.14 7.23
CA VAL A 95 -3.20 -12.41 7.94
C VAL A 95 -4.45 -12.27 8.81
N LEU A 96 -4.63 -11.13 9.48
CA LEU A 96 -5.85 -10.85 10.25
C LEU A 96 -7.10 -10.76 9.37
N GLN A 97 -6.98 -10.19 8.16
CA GLN A 97 -8.08 -10.16 7.20
C GLN A 97 -8.41 -11.56 6.68
N ALA A 98 -7.40 -12.37 6.36
CA ALA A 98 -7.57 -13.74 5.86
C ALA A 98 -8.21 -14.69 6.90
N SER A 99 -7.94 -14.45 8.19
CA SER A 99 -8.49 -15.23 9.31
C SER A 99 -9.77 -14.64 9.93
N SER A 100 -10.37 -13.62 9.29
CA SER A 100 -11.52 -12.93 9.87
C SER A 100 -12.84 -13.67 9.63
N TYR A 101 -13.49 -14.07 10.72
CA TYR A 101 -14.83 -14.70 10.70
C TYR A 101 -15.94 -13.75 11.22
N SER A 102 -15.57 -12.56 11.70
CA SER A 102 -16.48 -11.58 12.29
C SER A 102 -16.25 -10.17 11.74
N ARG A 103 -17.32 -9.37 11.65
CA ARG A 103 -17.32 -7.98 11.16
C ARG A 103 -16.29 -7.11 11.89
N THR A 104 -16.23 -7.25 13.22
CA THR A 104 -15.34 -6.45 14.07
C THR A 104 -13.87 -6.77 13.81
N GLN A 105 -13.55 -8.06 13.59
CA GLN A 105 -12.19 -8.48 13.28
C GLN A 105 -11.75 -7.95 11.92
N MET A 106 -12.64 -7.93 10.93
CA MET A 106 -12.40 -7.30 9.63
C MET A 106 -12.07 -5.81 9.76
N ILE A 107 -12.86 -5.06 10.54
CA ILE A 107 -12.64 -3.62 10.78
C ILE A 107 -11.27 -3.38 11.43
N VAL A 108 -10.93 -4.13 12.48
CA VAL A 108 -9.62 -4.00 13.15
C VAL A 108 -8.48 -4.35 12.19
N ALA A 109 -8.63 -5.42 11.41
CA ALA A 109 -7.63 -5.83 10.44
C ALA A 109 -7.40 -4.75 9.37
N ARG A 110 -8.45 -4.04 8.95
CA ARG A 110 -8.35 -2.90 8.02
C ARG A 110 -7.62 -1.71 8.61
N VAL A 111 -7.84 -1.38 9.89
CA VAL A 111 -7.09 -0.31 10.55
C VAL A 111 -5.61 -0.67 10.60
N VAL A 112 -5.26 -1.90 10.99
CA VAL A 112 -3.87 -2.35 11.08
C VAL A 112 -3.18 -2.38 9.71
N SER A 113 -3.82 -2.97 8.69
CA SER A 113 -3.31 -2.92 7.32
C SER A 113 -3.20 -1.49 6.80
N GLY A 114 -4.18 -0.63 7.11
CA GLY A 114 -4.19 0.78 6.71
C GLY A 114 -3.01 1.56 7.29
N VAL A 115 -2.69 1.36 8.57
CA VAL A 115 -1.52 1.98 9.22
C VAL A 115 -0.21 1.56 8.53
N GLY A 116 -0.05 0.27 8.24
CA GLY A 116 1.11 -0.23 7.50
C GLY A 116 1.21 0.36 6.10
N MET A 117 0.08 0.47 5.40
CA MET A 117 0.03 0.99 4.04
C MET A 117 0.32 2.50 3.99
N GLY A 118 -0.19 3.29 4.95
CA GLY A 118 0.14 4.71 5.11
C GLY A 118 1.63 4.93 5.34
N TRP A 119 2.29 4.03 6.08
CA TRP A 119 3.74 4.09 6.29
C TRP A 119 4.54 3.87 5.01
N ILE A 120 4.15 2.87 4.23
CA ILE A 120 4.77 2.55 2.94
C ILE A 120 4.55 3.71 1.97
N ASN A 121 3.32 4.20 1.82
CA ASN A 121 2.97 5.23 0.85
C ASN A 121 3.69 6.57 1.11
N SER A 122 3.95 6.93 2.36
CA SER A 122 4.71 8.14 2.69
C SER A 122 6.23 7.95 2.54
N THR A 123 6.76 6.73 2.69
CA THR A 123 8.21 6.48 2.67
C THR A 123 8.76 6.13 1.28
N VAL A 124 8.00 5.37 0.49
CA VAL A 124 8.38 4.87 -0.84
C VAL A 124 8.70 5.98 -1.85
N PRO A 125 7.87 7.04 -2.05
CA PRO A 125 8.19 8.10 -3.00
C PRO A 125 9.41 8.92 -2.56
N VAL A 126 9.61 9.09 -1.26
CA VAL A 126 10.79 9.79 -0.71
C VAL A 126 12.05 8.96 -0.95
N PHE A 127 11.98 7.65 -0.73
CA PHE A 127 13.07 6.72 -1.06
C PHE A 127 13.38 6.78 -2.56
N GLN A 128 12.37 6.68 -3.43
CA GLN A 128 12.57 6.80 -4.88
C GLN A 128 13.20 8.14 -5.27
N ALA A 129 12.81 9.24 -4.62
CA ALA A 129 13.39 10.55 -4.85
C ALA A 129 14.88 10.58 -4.46
N GLU A 130 15.29 9.96 -3.35
CA GLU A 130 16.69 9.88 -2.91
C GLU A 130 17.59 9.13 -3.92
N PHE A 131 17.07 8.11 -4.62
CA PHE A 131 17.82 7.37 -5.65
C PHE A 131 17.71 7.96 -7.06
N SER A 132 16.85 8.95 -7.29
CA SER A 132 16.65 9.53 -8.62
C SER A 132 17.69 10.63 -8.94
N PRO A 133 18.35 10.59 -10.12
CA PRO A 133 19.26 11.65 -10.55
C PRO A 133 18.52 13.00 -10.66
N LYS A 134 19.23 14.10 -10.33
CA LYS A 134 18.69 15.46 -10.17
C LYS A 134 17.91 16.03 -11.37
N ALA A 135 18.07 15.48 -12.58
CA ALA A 135 17.52 16.04 -13.82
C ALA A 135 16.19 15.43 -14.31
N THR A 136 15.73 14.30 -13.75
CA THR A 136 14.63 13.50 -14.38
C THR A 136 13.59 13.00 -13.38
N ARG A 137 13.51 13.64 -12.20
CA ARG A 137 12.70 13.18 -11.05
C ARG A 137 11.19 13.13 -11.34
N GLY A 138 10.67 14.06 -12.15
CA GLY A 138 9.25 14.09 -12.55
C GLY A 138 8.93 13.29 -13.81
N LEU A 139 9.90 13.15 -14.72
CA LEU A 139 9.69 12.40 -15.95
C LEU A 139 9.68 10.89 -15.69
N CYS A 140 10.50 10.36 -14.77
CA CYS A 140 10.53 8.92 -14.50
C CYS A 140 9.21 8.39 -13.92
N THR A 141 8.55 9.11 -13.02
CA THR A 141 7.24 8.69 -12.47
C THR A 141 6.15 8.69 -13.54
N ILE A 142 6.17 9.66 -14.49
CA ILE A 142 5.19 9.77 -15.58
C ILE A 142 5.49 8.79 -16.74
N LEU A 143 6.75 8.64 -17.16
CA LEU A 143 7.14 7.77 -18.30
C LEU A 143 6.92 6.29 -18.00
N LEU A 144 6.97 5.87 -16.74
CA LEU A 144 6.78 4.47 -16.35
C LEU A 144 5.31 4.03 -16.42
N VAL A 145 4.39 4.91 -15.99
CA VAL A 145 2.95 4.67 -16.17
C VAL A 145 2.59 4.70 -17.66
N ALA A 146 3.17 5.64 -18.42
CA ALA A 146 2.95 5.72 -19.86
C ALA A 146 3.50 4.49 -20.62
N ARG A 147 4.68 3.97 -20.24
CA ARG A 147 5.27 2.77 -20.85
C ARG A 147 4.46 1.51 -20.62
N SER A 148 3.86 1.32 -19.45
CA SER A 148 3.00 0.15 -19.19
C SER A 148 1.66 0.17 -19.95
N ILE A 149 1.17 1.37 -20.31
CA ILE A 149 -0.07 1.54 -21.09
C ILE A 149 0.20 1.39 -22.59
N LEU A 150 1.35 1.88 -23.07
CA LEU A 150 1.75 1.78 -24.48
C LEU A 150 2.18 0.38 -24.92
N GLU A 151 2.45 -0.52 -23.97
CA GLU A 151 2.82 -1.92 -24.24
C GLU A 151 1.65 -2.89 -23.97
N SER A 152 0.47 -2.35 -23.64
CA SER A 152 -0.80 -3.08 -23.50
C SER A 152 -1.74 -2.96 -24.70
N ASP A 153 -1.29 -2.31 -25.78
CA ASP A 153 -1.88 -2.36 -27.13
C ASP A 153 -0.96 -3.16 -28.08
#